data_AF-A0A519M764-F1
#
_entry.id   AF-A0A519M764-F1
#
_cell.length_a   1.000
_cell.length_b   1.000
_cell.length_c   1.000
_cell.angle_alpha   90.00
_cell.angle_beta   90.00
_cell.angle_gamma   90.00
#
_symmetry.space_group_name_H-M   'P 1'
#
loop_
_entity.id
_entity.type
_entity.pdbx_description
1 polymer ?
#
loop_
_entity_poly.entity_id
_entity_poly.type
_entity_poly.pdbx_seq_one_letter_code
_entity_poly.pdbx_strand_id
1 'polypeptide(L)'
;MFRKLVFSFCFIACIMTLKAQDYQKFREIDSLISVVNNSAIEAKTDTIIHDQPSWGIKSRTFYTKIVLNSEIRKIVQRTINITTIDGNVQEVELVNSYNYYLGNVIKVEEAGFSSGKAFFTSCYFSNMELLYTSQQSKNGPRRARALLEMAMIALKK
;
A
#
# COMPACT_ATOMS: atom_id res chain seq x y z
N MET A 1 -2.47 -43.21 -27.04
CA MET A 1 -1.51 -42.08 -26.94
C MET A 1 -2.17 -40.70 -26.92
N PHE A 2 -3.40 -40.53 -27.43
CA PHE A 2 -4.11 -39.23 -27.51
C PHE A 2 -4.64 -38.64 -26.19
N ARG A 3 -4.87 -39.45 -25.14
CA ARG A 3 -5.40 -38.95 -23.84
C ARG A 3 -4.43 -38.08 -23.04
N LYS A 4 -3.11 -38.22 -23.25
CA LYS A 4 -2.09 -37.43 -22.51
C LYS A 4 -1.92 -36.01 -23.07
N LEU A 5 -2.22 -35.79 -24.36
CA LEU A 5 -2.04 -34.48 -25.01
C LEU A 5 -3.13 -33.48 -24.61
N VAL A 6 -4.38 -33.95 -24.43
CA VAL A 6 -5.54 -33.11 -24.08
C VAL A 6 -5.40 -32.58 -22.64
N PHE A 7 -4.85 -33.37 -21.72
CA PHE A 7 -4.63 -32.95 -20.34
C PHE A 7 -3.57 -31.83 -20.22
N SER A 8 -2.47 -31.89 -20.98
CA SER A 8 -1.47 -30.81 -20.98
C SER A 8 -1.98 -29.52 -21.60
N PHE A 9 -2.86 -29.58 -22.60
CA PHE A 9 -3.40 -28.39 -23.26
C PHE A 9 -4.41 -27.65 -22.37
N CYS A 10 -5.28 -28.38 -21.64
CA CYS A 10 -6.19 -27.77 -20.66
C CYS A 10 -5.46 -27.12 -19.48
N PHE A 11 -4.35 -27.69 -19.02
CA PHE A 11 -3.61 -27.15 -17.88
C PHE A 11 -2.93 -25.82 -18.22
N ILE A 12 -2.36 -25.69 -19.42
CA ILE A 12 -1.75 -24.43 -19.89
C ILE A 12 -2.81 -23.35 -20.12
N ALA A 13 -3.99 -23.71 -20.63
CA ALA A 13 -5.10 -22.77 -20.79
C ALA A 13 -5.62 -22.25 -19.44
N CYS A 14 -5.77 -23.12 -18.42
CA CYS A 14 -6.18 -22.70 -17.07
C CYS A 14 -5.16 -21.76 -16.40
N ILE A 15 -3.85 -21.96 -16.61
CA ILE A 15 -2.83 -21.09 -16.03
C ILE A 15 -2.87 -19.69 -16.68
N MET A 16 -3.12 -19.61 -17.98
CA MET A 16 -3.22 -18.32 -18.67
C MET A 16 -4.50 -17.55 -18.31
N THR A 17 -5.64 -18.24 -18.11
CA THR A 17 -6.87 -17.58 -17.67
C THR A 17 -6.79 -17.06 -16.24
N LEU A 18 -6.13 -17.78 -15.32
CA LEU A 18 -5.88 -17.32 -13.95
C LEU A 18 -5.07 -16.02 -13.93
N LYS A 19 -3.98 -15.95 -14.70
CA LYS A 19 -3.16 -14.72 -14.80
C LYS A 19 -3.91 -13.55 -15.43
N ALA A 20 -4.79 -13.81 -16.40
CA ALA A 20 -5.61 -12.77 -17.03
C ALA A 20 -6.66 -12.20 -16.07
N GLN A 21 -7.27 -13.05 -15.23
CA GLN A 21 -8.25 -12.65 -14.23
C GLN A 21 -7.63 -11.74 -13.15
N ASP A 22 -6.43 -12.06 -12.67
CA ASP A 22 -5.72 -11.23 -11.70
C ASP A 22 -5.32 -9.87 -12.29
N TYR A 23 -4.86 -9.85 -13.55
CA TYR A 23 -4.51 -8.61 -14.25
C TYR A 23 -5.71 -7.68 -14.44
N GLN A 24 -6.88 -8.23 -14.78
CA GLN A 24 -8.10 -7.44 -14.91
C GLN A 24 -8.51 -6.81 -13.58
N LYS A 25 -8.46 -7.57 -12.47
CA LYS A 25 -8.72 -7.04 -11.12
C LYS A 25 -7.79 -5.90 -10.74
N PHE A 26 -6.50 -5.97 -11.10
CA PHE A 26 -5.56 -4.86 -10.83
C PHE A 26 -5.96 -3.58 -11.55
N ARG A 27 -6.33 -3.69 -12.83
CA ARG A 27 -6.78 -2.53 -13.60
C ARG A 27 -8.07 -1.94 -13.07
N GLU A 28 -9.00 -2.77 -12.62
CA GLU A 28 -10.23 -2.31 -11.97
C GLU A 28 -9.90 -1.54 -10.67
N ILE A 29 -9.01 -2.07 -9.82
CA ILE A 29 -8.54 -1.40 -8.60
C ILE A 29 -7.87 -0.05 -8.92
N ASP A 30 -6.93 -0.03 -9.87
CA ASP A 30 -6.21 1.20 -10.22
C ASP A 30 -7.13 2.25 -10.86
N SER A 31 -8.14 1.82 -11.63
CA SER A 31 -9.18 2.69 -12.17
C SER A 31 -9.99 3.36 -11.04
N LEU A 32 -10.45 2.58 -10.05
CA LEU A 32 -11.16 3.12 -8.89
C LEU A 32 -10.31 4.14 -8.11
N ILE A 33 -9.04 3.84 -7.90
CA ILE A 33 -8.11 4.73 -7.18
C ILE A 33 -7.84 6.02 -7.97
N SER A 34 -7.74 5.92 -9.29
CA SER A 34 -7.56 7.07 -10.17
C SER A 34 -8.72 8.07 -10.05
N VAL A 35 -9.96 7.59 -9.93
CA VAL A 35 -11.13 8.45 -9.70
C VAL A 35 -10.97 9.25 -8.41
N VAL A 36 -10.49 8.64 -7.31
CA VAL A 36 -10.26 9.34 -6.04
C VAL A 36 -9.10 10.33 -6.12
N ASN A 37 -8.03 10.01 -6.84
CA ASN A 37 -6.89 10.92 -6.97
C ASN A 37 -7.20 12.16 -7.82
N ASN A 38 -8.12 12.05 -8.79
CA ASN A 38 -8.45 13.12 -9.73
C ASN A 38 -9.71 13.91 -9.37
N SER A 39 -10.44 13.49 -8.33
CA SER A 39 -11.64 14.19 -7.90
C SER A 39 -11.29 15.34 -6.96
N ALA A 40 -11.98 16.46 -7.10
CA ALA A 40 -11.85 17.62 -6.23
C ALA A 40 -12.55 17.36 -4.88
N ILE A 41 -12.05 16.40 -4.11
CA ILE A 41 -12.61 16.00 -2.82
C ILE A 41 -11.96 16.81 -1.70
N GLU A 42 -12.77 17.23 -0.72
CA GLU A 42 -12.27 17.78 0.53
C GLU A 42 -11.46 16.74 1.31
N ALA A 43 -10.16 17.00 1.46
CA ALA A 43 -9.26 16.18 2.23
C ALA A 43 -9.16 16.71 3.65
N LYS A 44 -9.45 15.87 4.65
CA LYS A 44 -9.19 16.21 6.06
C LYS A 44 -7.78 15.75 6.42
N THR A 45 -6.95 16.67 6.91
CA THR A 45 -5.58 16.35 7.36
C THR A 45 -5.42 16.62 8.85
N ASP A 46 -5.12 15.58 9.62
CA ASP A 46 -4.71 15.68 11.02
C ASP A 46 -3.19 15.60 11.13
N THR A 47 -2.59 16.28 12.10
CA THR A 47 -1.13 16.31 12.31
C THR A 47 -0.76 15.93 13.73
N ILE A 48 0.23 15.06 13.88
CA ILE A 48 0.84 14.68 15.16
C ILE A 48 2.31 15.08 15.11
N ILE A 49 2.78 15.79 16.13
CA ILE A 49 4.18 16.19 16.27
C ILE A 49 4.71 15.59 17.57
N HIS A 50 5.87 14.96 17.50
CA HIS A 50 6.60 14.47 18.65
C HIS A 50 8.04 14.99 18.58
N ASP A 51 8.44 15.81 19.54
CA ASP A 51 9.75 16.43 19.60
C ASP A 51 10.41 16.08 20.93
N GLN A 52 11.58 15.45 20.87
CA GLN A 52 12.40 15.04 22.02
C GLN A 52 13.85 15.48 21.77
N PRO A 53 14.16 16.78 21.92
CA PRO A 53 15.48 17.33 21.62
C PRO A 53 16.60 16.71 22.46
N SER A 54 16.31 16.35 23.72
CA SER A 54 17.27 15.69 24.62
C SER A 54 17.75 14.33 24.11
N TRP A 55 16.97 13.68 23.24
CA TRP A 55 17.32 12.42 22.59
C TRP A 55 17.66 12.61 21.11
N GLY A 56 17.70 13.84 20.62
CA GLY A 56 17.95 14.18 19.23
C GLY A 56 16.85 13.70 18.27
N ILE A 57 15.62 13.48 18.73
CA ILE A 57 14.53 12.91 17.90
C ILE A 57 13.47 13.97 17.62
N LYS A 58 13.09 14.10 16.35
CA LYS A 58 11.93 14.88 15.91
C LYS A 58 11.10 14.06 14.92
N SER A 59 9.81 13.92 15.20
CA SER A 59 8.87 13.18 14.36
C SER A 59 7.66 14.04 14.04
N ARG A 60 7.21 14.00 12.80
CA ARG A 60 5.97 14.62 12.36
C ARG A 60 5.20 13.64 11.49
N THR A 61 3.96 13.36 11.86
CA THR A 61 3.06 12.51 11.08
C THR A 61 1.83 13.30 10.63
N PHE A 62 1.55 13.25 9.35
CA PHE A 62 0.35 13.78 8.71
C PHE A 62 -0.58 12.63 8.34
N TYR A 63 -1.86 12.78 8.62
CA TYR A 63 -2.90 11.82 8.31
C TYR A 63 -3.96 12.49 7.45
N THR A 64 -4.03 12.14 6.17
CA THR A 64 -5.00 12.70 5.24
C THR A 64 -6.05 11.64 4.90
N LYS A 65 -7.32 11.94 5.12
CA LYS A 65 -8.45 11.08 4.75
C LYS A 65 -9.25 11.71 3.62
N ILE A 66 -9.53 10.91 2.60
CA ILE A 66 -10.34 11.25 1.43
C ILE A 66 -11.47 10.23 1.35
N VAL A 67 -12.72 10.69 1.17
CA VAL A 67 -13.90 9.83 1.05
C VAL A 67 -14.69 10.26 -0.18
N LEU A 68 -14.95 9.33 -1.10
CA LEU A 68 -15.79 9.54 -2.27
C LEU A 68 -17.04 8.68 -2.17
N ASN A 69 -18.21 9.32 -2.22
CA ASN A 69 -19.54 8.67 -2.23
C ASN A 69 -19.76 7.63 -1.11
N SER A 70 -19.02 7.73 0.01
CA SER A 70 -18.99 6.75 1.11
C SER A 70 -18.43 5.35 0.77
N GLU A 71 -18.21 5.04 -0.51
CA GLU A 71 -17.76 3.71 -0.96
C GLU A 71 -16.25 3.61 -1.07
N ILE A 72 -15.60 4.66 -1.56
CA ILE A 72 -14.13 4.68 -1.72
C ILE A 72 -13.54 5.56 -0.64
N ARG A 73 -12.56 5.03 0.09
CA ARG A 73 -11.80 5.77 1.08
C ARG A 73 -10.33 5.64 0.76
N LYS A 74 -9.59 6.74 0.89
CA LYS A 74 -8.13 6.75 0.87
C LYS A 74 -7.63 7.38 2.15
N ILE A 75 -6.67 6.74 2.79
CA ILE A 75 -5.97 7.27 3.96
C ILE A 75 -4.49 7.35 3.60
N VAL A 76 -3.91 8.53 3.67
CA VAL A 76 -2.48 8.77 3.46
C VAL A 76 -1.85 9.12 4.80
N GLN A 77 -0.89 8.33 5.23
CA GLN A 77 -0.06 8.59 6.40
C GLN A 77 1.34 8.95 5.93
N ARG A 78 1.79 10.19 6.18
CA ARG A 78 3.16 10.64 5.91
C ARG A 78 3.87 10.89 7.22
N THR A 79 4.95 10.17 7.50
CA THR A 79 5.80 10.36 8.67
C THR A 79 7.17 10.85 8.23
N ILE A 80 7.65 11.91 8.86
CA ILE A 80 9.01 12.42 8.72
C ILE A 80 9.67 12.27 10.09
N ASN A 81 10.78 11.52 10.15
CA ASN A 81 11.60 11.38 11.34
C ASN A 81 12.98 11.95 11.08
N ILE A 82 13.45 12.78 11.99
CA ILE A 82 14.80 13.33 12.02
C ILE A 82 15.42 12.86 13.32
N THR A 83 16.56 12.19 13.22
CA THR A 83 17.34 11.72 14.37
C THR A 83 18.74 12.31 14.29
N THR A 84 19.25 12.85 15.39
CA THR A 84 20.61 13.35 15.51
C THR A 84 21.40 12.51 16.50
N ILE A 85 22.46 11.85 16.02
CA ILE A 85 23.35 11.01 16.84
C ILE A 85 24.79 11.46 16.57
N ASP A 86 25.49 11.88 17.62
CA ASP A 86 26.89 12.34 17.55
C ASP A 86 27.14 13.41 16.46
N GLY A 87 26.19 14.34 16.31
CA GLY A 87 26.24 15.40 15.29
C GLY A 87 25.83 14.98 13.88
N ASN A 88 25.59 13.69 13.64
CA ASN A 88 25.08 13.21 12.35
C ASN A 88 23.55 13.26 12.33
N VAL A 89 23.00 13.89 11.29
CA VAL A 89 21.55 13.98 11.07
C VAL A 89 21.11 12.87 10.11
N GLN A 90 20.19 12.02 10.56
CA GLN A 90 19.53 11.04 9.73
C GLN A 90 18.06 11.43 9.56
N GLU A 91 17.65 11.61 8.31
CA GLU A 91 16.25 11.82 7.95
C GLU A 91 15.66 10.55 7.33
N VAL A 92 14.48 10.18 7.81
CA VAL A 92 13.68 9.07 7.28
C VAL A 92 12.29 9.61 6.99
N GLU A 93 11.92 9.57 5.71
CA GLU A 93 10.55 9.87 5.27
C GLU A 93 9.85 8.57 4.88
N LEU A 94 8.63 8.39 5.36
CA LEU A 94 7.76 7.27 5.03
C LEU A 94 6.36 7.77 4.67
N VAL A 95 5.82 7.32 3.55
CA VAL A 95 4.47 7.57 3.09
C VAL A 95 3.76 6.24 2.88
N ASN A 96 2.68 6.03 3.61
CA ASN A 96 1.77 4.92 3.39
C ASN A 96 0.44 5.44 2.83
N SER A 97 -0.06 4.81 1.78
CA SER A 97 -1.34 5.12 1.13
C SER A 97 -2.20 3.86 1.19
N TYR A 98 -3.28 3.93 1.96
CA TYR A 98 -4.23 2.84 2.17
C TYR A 98 -5.51 3.16 1.39
N ASN A 99 -5.87 2.29 0.44
CA ASN A 99 -7.04 2.46 -0.41
C ASN A 99 -8.07 1.38 -0.07
N TYR A 100 -9.31 1.82 0.13
CA TYR A 100 -10.42 0.98 0.52
C TYR A 100 -11.58 1.14 -0.43
N TYR A 101 -12.28 0.04 -0.68
CA TYR A 101 -13.55 0.02 -1.40
C TYR A 101 -14.57 -0.80 -0.62
N LEU A 102 -15.74 -0.21 -0.37
CA LEU A 102 -16.81 -0.79 0.44
C LEU A 102 -16.30 -1.33 1.79
N GLY A 103 -15.38 -0.59 2.43
CA GLY A 103 -14.78 -0.95 3.71
C GLY A 103 -13.66 -2.01 3.65
N ASN A 104 -13.37 -2.58 2.48
CA ASN A 104 -12.30 -3.57 2.30
C ASN A 104 -11.02 -2.90 1.81
N VAL A 105 -9.86 -3.33 2.33
CA VAL A 105 -8.56 -2.92 1.79
C VAL A 105 -8.38 -3.51 0.40
N ILE A 106 -8.15 -2.66 -0.61
CA ILE A 106 -7.93 -3.08 -1.99
C ILE A 106 -6.49 -2.84 -2.47
N LYS A 107 -5.83 -1.80 -1.94
CA LYS A 107 -4.43 -1.50 -2.28
C LYS A 107 -3.74 -0.77 -1.14
N VAL A 108 -2.50 -1.18 -0.85
CA VAL A 108 -1.60 -0.45 0.04
C VAL A 108 -0.32 -0.12 -0.72
N GLU A 109 0.06 1.15 -0.67
CA GLU A 109 1.32 1.63 -1.23
C GLU A 109 2.18 2.17 -0.10
N GLU A 110 3.45 1.81 -0.11
CA GLU A 110 4.46 2.32 0.79
C GLU A 110 5.59 2.92 -0.06
N ALA A 111 5.93 4.18 0.22
CA ALA A 111 7.06 4.85 -0.37
C ALA A 111 7.89 5.47 0.75
N GLY A 112 9.19 5.62 0.55
CA GLY A 112 10.00 6.32 1.52
C GLY A 112 11.40 6.60 1.04
N PHE A 113 12.11 7.36 1.85
CA PHE A 113 13.50 7.69 1.65
C PHE A 113 14.22 7.51 2.99
N SER A 114 15.31 6.74 2.97
CA SER A 114 16.13 6.52 4.16
C SER A 114 17.59 6.39 3.73
N SER A 115 18.46 7.14 4.39
CA SER A 115 19.91 7.08 4.18
C SER A 115 20.33 7.15 2.70
N GLY A 116 19.73 8.08 1.95
CA GLY A 116 20.06 8.28 0.53
C GLY A 116 19.33 7.36 -0.45
N LYS A 117 18.50 6.41 0.02
CA LYS A 117 17.84 5.42 -0.82
C LYS A 117 16.33 5.58 -0.77
N ALA A 118 15.74 5.75 -1.95
CA ALA A 118 14.30 5.67 -2.13
C ALA A 118 13.86 4.19 -2.21
N PHE A 119 12.67 3.90 -1.71
CA PHE A 119 12.01 2.62 -1.91
C PHE A 119 10.53 2.82 -2.17
N PHE A 120 9.95 1.85 -2.86
CA PHE A 120 8.52 1.80 -3.17
C PHE A 120 8.03 0.36 -3.14
N THR A 121 6.88 0.13 -2.54
CA THR A 121 6.17 -1.14 -2.52
C THR A 121 4.68 -0.89 -2.74
N SER A 122 4.06 -1.66 -3.64
CA SER A 122 2.62 -1.68 -3.84
C SER A 122 2.10 -3.08 -3.60
N CYS A 123 1.02 -3.21 -2.83
CA CYS A 123 0.36 -4.47 -2.51
C CYS A 123 -1.13 -4.37 -2.85
N TYR A 124 -1.64 -5.33 -3.59
CA TYR A 124 -3.05 -5.43 -3.98
C TYR A 124 -3.71 -6.56 -3.22
N PHE A 125 -4.93 -6.32 -2.75
CA PHE A 125 -5.65 -7.25 -1.89
C PHE A 125 -7.07 -7.49 -2.41
N SER A 126 -7.60 -8.68 -2.12
CA SER A 126 -9.01 -9.02 -2.28
C SER A 126 -9.42 -9.84 -1.07
N ASN A 127 -10.46 -9.40 -0.35
CA ASN A 127 -10.94 -10.09 0.87
C ASN A 127 -9.81 -10.38 1.88
N MET A 128 -8.91 -9.41 2.09
CA MET A 128 -7.73 -9.54 2.96
C MET A 128 -6.64 -10.52 2.48
N GLU A 129 -6.81 -11.16 1.32
CA GLU A 129 -5.79 -11.99 0.70
C GLU A 129 -4.89 -11.17 -0.21
N LEU A 130 -3.59 -11.45 -0.17
CA LEU A 130 -2.60 -10.81 -1.04
C LEU A 130 -2.75 -11.35 -2.46
N LEU A 131 -3.12 -10.49 -3.41
CA LEU A 131 -3.13 -10.81 -4.82
C LEU A 131 -1.75 -10.61 -5.46
N TYR A 132 -1.12 -9.48 -5.12
CA TYR A 132 0.16 -9.09 -5.71
C TYR A 132 0.93 -8.17 -4.77
N THR A 133 2.25 -8.30 -4.77
CA THR A 133 3.17 -7.31 -4.19
C THR A 133 4.27 -7.00 -5.19
N SER A 134 4.65 -5.74 -5.33
CA SER A 134 5.79 -5.35 -6.18
C SER A 134 7.13 -5.80 -5.60
N GLN A 135 7.19 -6.10 -4.29
CA GLN A 135 8.40 -6.57 -3.63
C GLN A 135 8.59 -8.08 -3.85
N GLN A 136 9.31 -8.46 -4.91
CA GLN A 136 9.52 -9.86 -5.32
C GLN A 136 10.49 -10.67 -4.43
N SER A 137 10.96 -10.09 -3.31
CA SER A 137 11.83 -10.80 -2.36
C SER A 137 11.02 -11.80 -1.52
N LYS A 138 11.71 -12.76 -0.87
CA LYS A 138 11.08 -13.68 0.11
C LYS A 138 10.37 -12.96 1.26
N ASN A 139 10.74 -11.71 1.55
CA ASN A 139 10.13 -10.89 2.59
C ASN A 139 8.89 -10.12 2.11
N GLY A 140 8.61 -10.09 0.81
CA GLY A 140 7.48 -9.35 0.21
C GLY A 140 6.13 -9.71 0.81
N PRO A 141 5.74 -10.99 0.88
CA PRO A 141 4.47 -11.40 1.49
C PRO A 141 4.36 -11.04 2.98
N ARG A 142 5.47 -11.14 3.73
CA ARG A 142 5.50 -10.73 5.14
C ARG A 142 5.30 -9.22 5.27
N ARG A 143 5.96 -8.42 4.42
CA ARG A 143 5.78 -6.96 4.41
C ARG A 143 4.35 -6.58 4.02
N ALA A 144 3.79 -7.22 3.00
CA ALA A 144 2.40 -7.02 2.59
C ALA A 144 1.41 -7.29 3.72
N ARG A 145 1.60 -8.36 4.50
CA ARG A 145 0.76 -8.64 5.68
C ARG A 145 0.87 -7.55 6.75
N ALA A 146 2.08 -7.08 7.06
CA ALA A 146 2.26 -5.99 8.02
C ALA A 146 1.58 -4.69 7.53
N LEU A 147 1.69 -4.38 6.23
CA LEU A 147 1.01 -3.23 5.62
C LEU A 147 -0.52 -3.37 5.65
N LEU A 148 -1.05 -4.57 5.45
CA LEU A 148 -2.48 -4.86 5.60
C LEU A 148 -2.95 -4.63 7.05
N GLU A 149 -2.22 -5.13 8.04
CA GLU A 149 -2.54 -4.91 9.46
C GLU A 149 -2.58 -3.41 9.80
N MET A 150 -1.59 -2.65 9.32
CA MET A 150 -1.58 -1.18 9.47
C MET A 150 -2.79 -0.53 8.80
N ALA A 151 -3.16 -0.95 7.58
CA ALA A 151 -4.34 -0.44 6.90
C ALA A 151 -5.63 -0.72 7.68
N MET A 152 -5.75 -1.91 8.30
CA MET A 152 -6.91 -2.24 9.13
C MET A 152 -7.00 -1.38 10.39
N ILE A 153 -5.86 -1.03 11.00
CA ILE A 153 -5.82 -0.11 12.14
C ILE A 153 -6.22 1.30 11.69
N ALA A 154 -5.69 1.77 10.55
CA ALA A 154 -5.99 3.10 10.01
C ALA A 154 -7.48 3.27 9.68
N LEU A 155 -8.15 2.20 9.23
CA LEU A 155 -9.58 2.24 8.91
C LEU A 155 -10.48 2.50 10.14
N LYS A 156 -10.04 2.08 11.33
CA LYS A 156 -10.76 2.24 12.60
C LYS A 156 -10.65 3.63 13.20
N LYS A 157 -9.75 4.47 12.71
CA LYS A 157 -9.59 5.88 13.10
C LYS A 157 -10.48 6.78 12.25
#